data_AF-A0A969B902-F1
#
_entry.id   AF-A0A969B902-F1
#
_cell.length_a   1.000
_cell.length_b   1.000
_cell.length_c   1.000
_cell.angle_alpha   90.00
_cell.angle_beta   90.00
_cell.angle_gamma   90.00
#
_symmetry.space_group_name_H-M   'P 1'
#
loop_
_entity.id
_entity.type
_entity.pdbx_description
1 polymer ?
#
loop_
_entity_poly.entity_id
_entity_poly.type
_entity_poly.pdbx_seq_one_letter_code
_entity_poly.pdbx_strand_id
1 'polypeptide(L)'
;IQRVNNGEVLIAPPKKIPEDLPTFDKLADDLQPKNIPDFFLKFIANNRWFRWALLGLIALLILVMVLFNPAAWLMSILGVLIVVAGLLFWYIGQWADKAEKANFAKEENIKPSEVDKMPKSPNFRLQTLTENFKPTRGTSDSKEAANFKLALKDSFTMIDLSLQAGINPPKPPLNLTGVVNATITAIDPELTIPKLILNNIYIPARLKAKLLEVFVEAMAYPEFDTPMYKPLVDISTELFLPNINYIGQNTISLLETNQRFIESYMVGLNHEFARELLWREYPTDQRGSYFRQFWDVSSFYDDQGKDLETLKEELRDIPPLHLWSKASDLGDHDNREKPGDNEEELVLVIRGELLKKYPNAVIYAHRAKWNDDSGSIDLNAERRLVELSGAEKENPPASKMKTPLYEAKVDPDIYFFGFDLTANIAKGGPGTSETDDPGWFFVIKERPGEPRFGLDIDAEDNKPNVWNDLAWENAMPSGSTGNFLQINNATATINLEDPAGNSDNTDDEKIPQYGEDKFVKWSKDMNSAELAYILYQVPVLVAVHASEMLPKTP
;
A
#
# COMPACT_ATOMS: atom_id res chain seq x y z
N ILE A 1 -20.94 0.57 5.29
CA ILE A 1 -20.73 -0.57 6.22
C ILE A 1 -21.04 -0.19 7.68
N GLN A 2 -20.51 0.92 8.21
CA GLN A 2 -20.93 1.44 9.53
C GLN A 2 -22.46 1.56 9.67
N ARG A 3 -23.14 2.11 8.65
CA ARG A 3 -24.62 2.16 8.59
C ARG A 3 -25.31 0.79 8.68
N VAL A 4 -24.65 -0.28 8.21
CA VAL A 4 -25.15 -1.66 8.30
C VAL A 4 -24.89 -2.21 9.71
N ASN A 5 -23.70 -2.00 10.27
CA ASN A 5 -23.36 -2.36 11.65
C ASN A 5 -24.21 -1.61 12.69
N ASN A 6 -24.63 -0.38 12.37
CA ASN A 6 -25.51 0.45 13.20
C ASN A 6 -27.00 0.12 13.04
N GLY A 7 -27.37 -0.82 12.15
CA GLY A 7 -28.76 -1.19 11.91
C GLY A 7 -29.60 -0.13 11.19
N GLU A 8 -28.97 0.91 10.61
CA GLU A 8 -29.66 2.02 9.92
C GLU A 8 -30.18 1.60 8.52
N VAL A 9 -29.69 0.49 7.98
CA VAL A 9 -30.14 -0.09 6.72
C VAL A 9 -31.10 -1.25 7.03
N LEU A 10 -32.40 -0.95 7.02
CA LEU A 10 -33.45 -1.97 7.21
C LEU A 10 -33.70 -2.71 5.90
N ILE A 11 -33.58 -4.04 5.92
CA ILE A 11 -33.79 -4.92 4.75
C ILE A 11 -35.27 -4.98 4.35
N ALA A 12 -36.19 -4.67 5.27
CA ALA A 12 -37.62 -4.61 5.02
C ALA A 12 -38.27 -3.46 5.81
N PRO A 13 -39.32 -2.83 5.27
CA PRO A 13 -40.10 -1.84 6.01
C PRO A 13 -40.75 -2.48 7.25
N PRO A 14 -40.94 -1.71 8.34
CA PRO A 14 -41.58 -2.23 9.54
C PRO A 14 -42.99 -2.72 9.23
N LYS A 15 -43.33 -3.93 9.70
CA LYS A 15 -44.67 -4.49 9.53
C LYS A 15 -45.69 -3.62 10.26
N LYS A 16 -46.65 -3.04 9.54
CA LYS A 16 -47.80 -2.32 10.11
C LYS A 16 -49.02 -3.24 10.12
N ILE A 17 -49.76 -3.27 11.22
CA ILE A 17 -51.00 -4.04 11.34
C ILE A 17 -52.11 -3.26 10.60
N PRO A 18 -52.85 -3.86 9.65
CA PRO A 18 -53.96 -3.21 8.97
C PRO A 18 -55.13 -2.84 9.91
N GLU A 19 -55.80 -1.71 9.62
CA GLU A 19 -56.92 -1.21 10.44
C GLU A 19 -58.18 -2.09 10.40
N ASP A 20 -58.34 -2.94 9.39
CA ASP A 20 -59.54 -3.81 9.25
C ASP A 20 -59.37 -5.19 9.90
N LEU A 21 -58.17 -5.54 10.38
CA LEU A 21 -57.94 -6.85 10.99
C LEU A 21 -58.52 -6.89 12.42
N PRO A 22 -59.34 -7.88 12.77
CA PRO A 22 -59.80 -8.07 14.14
C PRO A 22 -58.61 -8.58 14.98
N THR A 23 -58.06 -7.70 15.81
CA THR A 23 -57.01 -8.06 16.77
C THR A 23 -57.62 -8.36 18.14
N PHE A 24 -56.88 -9.11 18.97
CA PHE A 24 -57.26 -9.40 20.35
C PHE A 24 -57.52 -8.10 21.14
N ASP A 25 -56.73 -7.07 20.89
CA ASP A 25 -56.92 -5.75 21.50
C ASP A 25 -58.22 -5.06 21.05
N LYS A 26 -58.60 -5.14 19.77
CA LYS A 26 -59.90 -4.62 19.29
C LYS A 26 -61.08 -5.38 19.91
N LEU A 27 -60.95 -6.70 20.05
CA LEU A 27 -61.96 -7.52 20.73
C LEU A 27 -62.07 -7.16 22.22
N ALA A 28 -60.93 -6.91 22.88
CA ALA A 28 -60.90 -6.45 24.26
C ALA A 28 -61.60 -5.10 24.40
N ASP A 29 -61.35 -4.17 23.49
CA ASP A 29 -61.98 -2.84 23.47
C ASP A 29 -63.50 -2.91 23.22
N ASP A 30 -63.95 -3.79 22.32
CA ASP A 30 -65.38 -4.01 22.06
C ASP A 30 -66.13 -4.63 23.26
N LEU A 31 -65.43 -5.42 24.08
CA LEU A 31 -65.98 -6.04 25.29
C LEU A 31 -66.04 -5.08 26.49
N GLN A 32 -65.34 -3.94 26.44
CA GLN A 32 -65.37 -2.95 27.51
C GLN A 32 -66.73 -2.24 27.57
N PRO A 33 -67.20 -1.87 28.78
CA PRO A 33 -68.42 -1.07 28.91
C PRO A 33 -68.22 0.33 28.31
N LYS A 34 -68.96 0.62 27.23
CA LYS A 34 -68.92 1.91 26.52
C LYS A 34 -69.40 3.07 27.41
N ASN A 35 -68.80 4.25 27.26
CA ASN A 35 -69.11 5.52 27.95
C ASN A 35 -68.71 5.63 29.43
N ILE A 36 -67.64 4.95 29.86
CA ILE A 36 -67.09 5.07 31.22
C ILE A 36 -65.60 5.40 31.14
N PRO A 37 -65.07 6.37 31.91
CA PRO A 37 -63.64 6.64 31.94
C PRO A 37 -62.81 5.44 32.43
N ASP A 38 -61.72 5.12 31.72
CA ASP A 38 -60.82 3.99 32.01
C ASP A 38 -60.30 3.95 33.45
N PHE A 39 -60.03 5.12 34.03
CA PHE A 39 -59.59 5.21 35.42
C PHE A 39 -60.63 4.63 36.39
N PHE A 40 -61.92 4.86 36.13
CA PHE A 40 -63.00 4.36 36.97
C PHE A 40 -63.19 2.84 36.79
N LEU A 41 -63.01 2.33 35.58
CA LEU A 41 -63.02 0.88 35.31
C LEU A 41 -61.86 0.16 35.99
N LYS A 42 -60.65 0.73 35.91
CA LYS A 42 -59.47 0.23 36.64
C LYS A 42 -59.69 0.27 38.16
N PHE A 43 -60.29 1.33 38.68
CA PHE A 43 -60.59 1.46 40.11
C PHE A 43 -61.57 0.38 40.60
N ILE A 44 -62.68 0.15 39.87
CA ILE A 44 -63.65 -0.89 40.25
C ILE A 44 -63.05 -2.30 40.11
N ALA A 45 -62.28 -2.55 39.05
CA ALA A 45 -61.65 -3.85 38.82
C ALA A 45 -60.64 -4.22 39.94
N ASN A 46 -59.87 -3.25 40.41
CA ASN A 46 -58.87 -3.46 41.46
C ASN A 46 -59.48 -3.49 42.87
N ASN A 47 -60.53 -2.71 43.11
CA ASN A 47 -61.15 -2.53 44.43
C ASN A 47 -62.50 -3.23 44.54
N ARG A 48 -62.50 -4.57 44.63
CA ARG A 48 -63.72 -5.39 44.79
C ARG A 48 -64.54 -5.04 46.03
N TRP A 49 -63.92 -4.44 47.05
CA TRP A 49 -64.57 -3.99 48.27
C TRP A 49 -65.56 -2.83 48.05
N PHE A 50 -65.39 -2.03 46.99
CA PHE A 50 -66.25 -0.87 46.72
C PHE A 50 -67.71 -1.25 46.45
N ARG A 51 -67.94 -2.39 45.79
CA ARG A 51 -69.29 -2.99 45.63
C ARG A 51 -69.90 -3.36 46.98
N TRP A 52 -69.12 -3.99 47.86
CA TRP A 52 -69.58 -4.40 49.19
C TRP A 52 -69.77 -3.21 50.13
N ALA A 53 -69.01 -2.13 49.97
CA ALA A 53 -69.18 -0.88 50.70
C ALA A 53 -70.53 -0.22 50.40
N LEU A 54 -71.02 -0.31 49.15
CA LEU A 54 -72.38 0.14 48.78
C LEU A 54 -73.47 -0.68 49.49
N LEU A 55 -73.30 -1.99 49.64
CA LEU A 55 -74.20 -2.82 50.45
C LEU A 55 -74.16 -2.45 51.94
N GLY A 56 -72.96 -2.20 52.47
CA GLY A 56 -72.79 -1.68 53.84
C GLY A 56 -73.47 -0.33 54.04
N LEU A 57 -73.38 0.56 53.05
CA LEU A 57 -74.05 1.87 53.05
C LEU A 57 -75.57 1.73 52.98
N ILE A 58 -76.10 0.83 52.15
CA ILE A 58 -77.55 0.51 52.13
C ILE A 58 -78.00 -0.01 53.49
N ALA A 59 -77.26 -0.94 54.09
CA ALA A 59 -77.59 -1.49 55.42
C ALA A 59 -77.54 -0.40 56.50
N LEU A 60 -76.58 0.53 56.44
CA LEU A 60 -76.49 1.67 57.34
C LEU A 60 -77.66 2.65 57.14
N LEU A 61 -78.05 2.95 55.90
CA LEU A 61 -79.20 3.81 55.62
C LEU A 61 -80.51 3.18 56.12
N ILE A 62 -80.68 1.87 55.95
CA ILE A 62 -81.82 1.12 56.51
C ILE A 62 -81.78 1.12 58.04
N LEU A 63 -80.60 0.93 58.65
CA LEU A 63 -80.43 0.99 60.10
C LEU A 63 -80.81 2.36 60.64
N VAL A 64 -80.33 3.45 60.02
CA VAL A 64 -80.68 4.83 60.41
C VAL A 64 -82.18 5.08 60.28
N MET A 65 -82.80 4.57 59.21
CA MET A 65 -84.23 4.66 58.97
C MET A 65 -85.05 3.93 60.07
N VAL A 66 -84.59 2.77 60.53
CA VAL A 66 -85.26 1.97 61.58
C VAL A 66 -84.99 2.51 62.98
N LEU A 67 -83.76 2.97 63.27
CA LEU A 67 -83.33 3.33 64.62
C LEU A 67 -83.82 4.72 65.06
N PHE A 68 -83.88 5.68 64.13
CA PHE A 68 -84.16 7.08 64.46
C PHE A 68 -85.58 7.55 64.11
N ASN A 69 -86.39 6.71 63.45
CA ASN A 69 -87.76 7.00 62.99
C ASN A 69 -87.97 8.46 62.52
N PRO A 70 -87.22 8.90 61.51
CA PRO A 70 -87.18 10.31 61.11
C PRO A 70 -88.49 10.77 60.46
N ALA A 71 -88.71 12.09 60.40
CA ALA A 71 -89.90 12.68 59.80
C ALA A 71 -90.17 12.17 58.36
N ALA A 72 -91.44 12.13 57.94
CA ALA A 72 -91.87 11.50 56.68
C ALA A 72 -91.11 11.96 55.42
N TRP A 73 -90.66 13.22 55.36
CA TRP A 73 -89.87 13.74 54.23
C TRP A 73 -88.44 13.16 54.17
N LEU A 74 -87.82 12.88 55.32
CA LEU A 74 -86.50 12.24 55.43
C LEU A 74 -86.56 10.76 55.06
N MET A 75 -87.66 10.08 55.37
CA MET A 75 -87.90 8.69 54.97
C MET A 75 -87.94 8.53 53.44
N SER A 76 -88.57 9.48 52.74
CA SER A 76 -88.60 9.48 51.27
C SER A 76 -87.21 9.70 50.66
N ILE A 77 -86.39 10.60 51.22
CA ILE A 77 -85.02 10.85 50.76
C ILE A 77 -84.12 9.63 51.01
N LEU A 78 -84.20 9.05 52.21
CA LEU A 78 -83.48 7.81 52.56
C LEU A 78 -83.89 6.65 51.63
N GLY A 79 -85.18 6.52 51.33
CA GLY A 79 -85.69 5.53 50.39
C GLY A 79 -85.12 5.70 48.98
N VAL A 80 -85.07 6.93 48.45
CA VAL A 80 -84.46 7.22 47.14
C VAL A 80 -82.96 6.90 47.14
N LEU A 81 -82.23 7.27 48.20
CA LEU A 81 -80.80 6.96 48.32
C LEU A 81 -80.53 5.45 48.35
N ILE A 82 -81.37 4.67 49.02
CA ILE A 82 -81.28 3.21 49.02
C ILE A 82 -81.51 2.64 47.62
N VAL A 83 -82.51 3.14 46.89
CA VAL A 83 -82.78 2.70 45.51
C VAL A 83 -81.65 3.07 44.57
N VAL A 84 -81.11 4.30 44.66
CA VAL A 84 -79.97 4.75 43.86
C VAL A 84 -78.72 3.94 44.17
N ALA A 85 -78.43 3.69 45.45
CA ALA A 85 -77.32 2.84 45.86
C ALA A 85 -77.48 1.39 45.38
N GLY A 86 -78.71 0.86 45.37
CA GLY A 86 -79.03 -0.46 44.83
C GLY A 86 -78.83 -0.55 43.31
N LEU A 87 -79.24 0.48 42.57
CA LEU A 87 -78.99 0.58 41.12
C LEU A 87 -77.50 0.72 40.81
N LEU A 88 -76.76 1.54 41.57
CA LEU A 88 -75.32 1.68 41.44
C LEU A 88 -74.59 0.36 41.74
N PHE A 89 -74.98 -0.35 42.80
CA PHE A 89 -74.46 -1.68 43.11
C PHE A 89 -74.64 -2.65 41.93
N TRP A 90 -75.83 -2.66 41.33
CA TRP A 90 -76.14 -3.49 40.18
C TRP A 90 -75.32 -3.11 38.93
N TYR A 91 -75.22 -1.82 38.59
CA TYR A 91 -74.46 -1.34 37.43
C TYR A 91 -72.95 -1.55 37.59
N ILE A 92 -72.39 -1.24 38.76
CA ILE A 92 -70.98 -1.50 39.07
C ILE A 92 -70.70 -3.01 38.98
N GLY A 93 -71.67 -3.84 39.42
CA GLY A 93 -71.76 -5.28 39.22
C GLY A 93 -71.57 -5.71 37.76
N GLN A 94 -72.32 -5.09 36.85
CA GLN A 94 -72.21 -5.40 35.43
C GLN A 94 -70.91 -4.89 34.79
N TRP A 95 -70.45 -3.70 35.18
CA TRP A 95 -69.28 -3.07 34.57
C TRP A 95 -67.98 -3.79 34.90
N ALA A 96 -67.73 -4.14 36.17
CA ALA A 96 -66.50 -4.86 36.47
C ALA A 96 -66.50 -6.30 35.95
N ASP A 97 -67.67 -6.93 35.75
CA ASP A 97 -67.76 -8.24 35.11
C ASP A 97 -67.45 -8.15 33.60
N LYS A 98 -67.86 -7.06 32.93
CA LYS A 98 -67.47 -6.77 31.54
C LYS A 98 -65.99 -6.40 31.42
N ALA A 99 -65.47 -5.58 32.34
CA ALA A 99 -64.06 -5.19 32.35
C ALA A 99 -63.13 -6.38 32.65
N GLU A 100 -63.52 -7.29 33.53
CA GLU A 100 -62.79 -8.55 33.79
C GLU A 100 -62.71 -9.40 32.51
N LYS A 101 -63.84 -9.55 31.78
CA LYS A 101 -63.87 -10.30 30.51
C LYS A 101 -63.02 -9.63 29.41
N ALA A 102 -63.08 -8.31 29.30
CA ALA A 102 -62.28 -7.55 28.36
C ALA A 102 -60.77 -7.69 28.64
N ASN A 103 -60.36 -7.68 29.91
CA ASN A 103 -58.96 -7.85 30.29
C ASN A 103 -58.40 -9.23 29.89
N PHE A 104 -59.19 -10.31 30.02
CA PHE A 104 -58.78 -11.63 29.55
C PHE A 104 -58.65 -11.74 28.02
N ALA A 105 -59.29 -10.85 27.26
CA ALA A 105 -59.23 -10.85 25.79
C ALA A 105 -58.02 -10.08 25.23
N LYS A 106 -57.26 -9.36 26.06
CA LYS A 106 -56.07 -8.61 25.62
C LYS A 106 -54.91 -9.54 25.29
N GLU A 107 -54.14 -9.18 24.27
CA GLU A 107 -53.01 -9.99 23.79
C GLU A 107 -51.95 -10.23 24.87
N GLU A 108 -51.69 -9.21 25.71
CA GLU A 108 -50.75 -9.27 26.84
C GLU A 108 -51.11 -10.33 27.91
N ASN A 109 -52.38 -10.74 27.97
CA ASN A 109 -52.92 -11.68 28.94
C ASN A 109 -53.15 -13.09 28.36
N ILE A 110 -52.73 -13.35 27.12
CA ILE A 110 -52.71 -14.67 26.48
C ILE A 110 -51.48 -15.45 27.00
N LYS A 111 -51.48 -15.80 28.29
CA LYS A 111 -50.39 -16.51 28.96
C LYS A 111 -50.90 -17.73 29.73
N PRO A 112 -50.12 -18.82 29.83
CA PRO A 112 -50.51 -20.01 30.60
C PRO A 112 -50.91 -19.72 32.05
N SER A 113 -50.30 -18.71 32.68
CA SER A 113 -50.58 -18.28 34.06
C SER A 113 -51.94 -17.59 34.25
N GLU A 114 -52.50 -16.98 33.20
CA GLU A 114 -53.80 -16.30 33.29
C GLU A 114 -54.96 -17.29 33.23
N VAL A 115 -54.74 -18.46 32.63
CA VAL A 115 -55.72 -19.56 32.57
C VAL A 115 -56.06 -20.08 33.97
N ASP A 116 -55.06 -20.12 34.86
CA ASP A 116 -55.23 -20.57 36.25
C ASP A 116 -56.09 -19.60 37.08
N LYS A 117 -56.22 -18.33 36.65
CA LYS A 117 -57.05 -17.30 37.29
C LYS A 117 -58.50 -17.29 36.79
N MET A 118 -58.83 -18.09 35.77
CA MET A 118 -60.19 -18.14 35.23
C MET A 118 -61.18 -18.73 36.25
N PRO A 119 -62.42 -18.21 36.31
CA PRO A 119 -63.42 -18.66 37.28
C PRO A 119 -63.70 -20.17 37.12
N LYS A 120 -63.97 -20.84 38.25
CA LYS A 120 -64.35 -22.25 38.25
C LYS A 120 -65.84 -22.40 37.93
N SER A 121 -66.20 -23.42 37.17
CA SER A 121 -67.59 -23.68 36.77
C SER A 121 -67.95 -25.15 36.86
N PRO A 122 -68.85 -25.54 37.78
CA PRO A 122 -69.20 -26.94 38.01
C PRO A 122 -70.14 -27.52 36.94
N ASN A 123 -70.78 -26.67 36.13
CA ASN A 123 -71.72 -27.06 35.06
C ASN A 123 -71.25 -26.62 33.67
N PHE A 124 -69.98 -26.28 33.49
CA PHE A 124 -69.45 -25.93 32.18
C PHE A 124 -69.56 -27.11 31.23
N ARG A 125 -70.08 -26.83 30.03
CA ARG A 125 -70.10 -27.75 28.90
C ARG A 125 -69.89 -27.00 27.60
N LEU A 126 -69.28 -27.65 26.62
CA LEU A 126 -69.18 -27.10 25.26
C LEU A 126 -70.55 -27.15 24.60
N GLN A 127 -70.93 -26.06 23.93
CA GLN A 127 -72.24 -25.94 23.27
C GLN A 127 -72.10 -25.48 21.82
N THR A 128 -73.09 -25.83 21.01
CA THR A 128 -73.21 -25.32 19.63
C THR A 128 -73.81 -23.91 19.63
N LEU A 129 -73.58 -23.11 18.59
CA LEU A 129 -74.01 -21.71 18.53
C LEU A 129 -75.53 -21.49 18.70
N THR A 130 -76.35 -22.52 18.55
CA THR A 130 -77.82 -22.47 18.66
C THR A 130 -78.35 -22.73 20.07
N GLU A 131 -77.50 -23.14 21.03
CA GLU A 131 -77.91 -23.42 22.40
C GLU A 131 -77.77 -22.19 23.30
N ASN A 132 -78.82 -21.86 24.05
CA ASN A 132 -78.85 -20.74 24.99
C ASN A 132 -78.50 -21.19 26.44
N PHE A 133 -77.39 -21.89 26.62
CA PHE A 133 -76.91 -22.26 27.95
C PHE A 133 -75.79 -21.31 28.42
N LYS A 134 -75.86 -20.90 29.69
CA LYS A 134 -74.84 -20.06 30.34
C LYS A 134 -74.31 -20.78 31.57
N PRO A 135 -73.00 -21.14 31.61
CA PRO A 135 -72.41 -21.81 32.76
C PRO A 135 -72.44 -20.90 33.99
N THR A 136 -72.61 -21.49 35.17
CA THR A 136 -72.58 -20.78 36.45
C THR A 136 -71.19 -20.85 37.08
N ARG A 137 -70.82 -19.80 37.82
CA ARG A 137 -69.58 -19.78 38.61
C ARG A 137 -69.79 -20.62 39.89
N GLY A 138 -68.80 -21.42 40.26
CA GLY A 138 -68.83 -22.24 41.48
C GLY A 138 -67.45 -22.46 42.09
N THR A 139 -67.34 -23.40 43.01
CA THR A 139 -66.10 -23.70 43.76
C THR A 139 -65.25 -24.80 43.12
N SER A 140 -65.83 -25.59 42.20
CA SER A 140 -65.18 -26.66 41.46
C SER A 140 -65.43 -26.53 39.95
N ASP A 141 -64.56 -27.15 39.15
CA ASP A 141 -64.72 -27.26 37.69
C ASP A 141 -65.39 -28.60 37.33
N SER A 142 -66.21 -28.59 36.29
CA SER A 142 -66.67 -29.83 35.63
C SER A 142 -65.48 -30.52 34.93
N LYS A 143 -65.63 -31.81 34.58
CA LYS A 143 -64.61 -32.55 33.82
C LYS A 143 -64.31 -31.87 32.47
N GLU A 144 -65.33 -31.31 31.81
CA GLU A 144 -65.18 -30.58 30.56
C GLU A 144 -64.48 -29.22 30.76
N ALA A 145 -64.77 -28.48 31.85
CA ALA A 145 -64.05 -27.25 32.16
C ALA A 145 -62.56 -27.50 32.44
N ALA A 146 -62.24 -28.56 33.18
CA ALA A 146 -60.86 -28.93 33.46
C ALA A 146 -60.09 -29.25 32.17
N ASN A 147 -60.69 -30.05 31.27
CA ASN A 147 -60.10 -30.38 29.98
C ASN A 147 -59.94 -29.14 29.07
N PHE A 148 -60.94 -28.25 29.05
CA PHE A 148 -60.89 -27.03 28.26
C PHE A 148 -59.80 -26.07 28.74
N LYS A 149 -59.67 -25.87 30.06
CA LYS A 149 -58.59 -25.06 30.65
C LYS A 149 -57.21 -25.64 30.34
N LEU A 150 -57.07 -26.97 30.38
CA LEU A 150 -55.83 -27.65 30.01
C LEU A 150 -55.46 -27.38 28.55
N ALA A 151 -56.40 -27.60 27.61
CA ALA A 151 -56.17 -27.33 26.19
C ALA A 151 -55.83 -25.86 25.89
N LEU A 152 -56.49 -24.93 26.59
CA LEU A 152 -56.22 -23.50 26.47
C LEU A 152 -54.81 -23.15 26.98
N LYS A 153 -54.37 -23.77 28.09
CA LYS A 153 -53.03 -23.62 28.64
C LYS A 153 -51.95 -24.12 27.66
N ASP A 154 -52.18 -25.27 27.02
CA ASP A 154 -51.28 -25.81 26.00
C ASP A 154 -51.20 -24.88 24.77
N SER A 155 -52.34 -24.37 24.31
CA SER A 155 -52.38 -23.40 23.20
C SER A 155 -51.64 -22.10 23.53
N PHE A 156 -51.80 -21.55 24.73
CA PHE A 156 -51.10 -20.34 25.13
C PHE A 156 -49.60 -20.59 25.32
N THR A 157 -49.22 -21.79 25.78
CA THR A 157 -47.82 -22.21 25.85
C THR A 157 -47.19 -22.27 24.47
N MET A 158 -47.90 -22.82 23.48
CA MET A 158 -47.44 -22.86 22.09
C MET A 158 -47.22 -21.46 21.51
N ILE A 159 -48.15 -20.53 21.77
CA ILE A 159 -48.04 -19.13 21.32
C ILE A 159 -46.84 -18.43 21.99
N ASP A 160 -46.70 -18.55 23.30
CA ASP A 160 -45.59 -17.93 24.05
C ASP A 160 -44.22 -18.48 23.61
N LEU A 161 -44.10 -19.80 23.46
CA LEU A 161 -42.88 -20.42 22.94
C LEU A 161 -42.59 -20.02 21.49
N SER A 162 -43.61 -19.88 20.64
CA SER A 162 -43.44 -19.39 19.26
C SER A 162 -42.98 -17.94 19.22
N LEU A 163 -43.47 -17.07 20.12
CA LEU A 163 -43.02 -15.69 20.23
C LEU A 163 -41.56 -15.62 20.68
N GLN A 164 -41.19 -16.41 21.69
CA GLN A 164 -39.81 -16.49 22.17
C GLN A 164 -38.85 -17.05 21.12
N ALA A 165 -39.25 -18.10 20.38
CA ALA A 165 -38.46 -18.66 19.29
C ALA A 165 -38.32 -17.70 18.09
N GLY A 166 -39.26 -16.77 17.91
CA GLY A 166 -39.21 -15.74 16.88
C GLY A 166 -38.26 -14.57 17.20
N ILE A 167 -37.71 -14.50 18.41
CA ILE A 167 -36.73 -13.46 18.80
C ILE A 167 -35.39 -13.78 18.14
N ASN A 168 -35.06 -13.06 17.07
CA ASN A 168 -33.73 -13.14 16.47
C ASN A 168 -32.71 -12.41 17.36
N PRO A 169 -31.62 -13.06 17.81
CA PRO A 169 -30.57 -12.38 18.55
C PRO A 169 -29.92 -11.30 17.67
N PRO A 170 -29.52 -10.16 18.25
CA PRO A 170 -28.81 -9.13 17.51
C PRO A 170 -27.49 -9.71 16.98
N LYS A 171 -27.24 -9.57 15.67
CA LYS A 171 -25.98 -10.01 15.06
C LYS A 171 -24.83 -9.12 15.55
N PRO A 172 -23.69 -9.69 15.96
CA PRO A 172 -22.55 -8.88 16.37
C PRO A 172 -22.02 -8.05 15.18
N PRO A 173 -21.50 -6.84 15.44
CA PRO A 173 -20.91 -6.01 14.40
C PRO A 173 -19.61 -6.63 13.88
N LEU A 174 -19.41 -6.57 12.55
CA LEU A 174 -18.17 -7.06 11.93
C LEU A 174 -17.05 -6.02 12.08
N ASN A 175 -15.95 -6.38 12.73
CA ASN A 175 -14.74 -5.55 12.83
C ASN A 175 -13.86 -5.74 11.61
N LEU A 176 -14.10 -4.95 10.56
CA LEU A 176 -13.34 -5.01 9.31
C LEU A 176 -11.87 -4.67 9.49
N THR A 177 -11.52 -3.69 10.32
CA THR A 177 -10.13 -3.35 10.58
C THR A 177 -9.38 -4.53 11.19
N GLY A 178 -10.02 -5.24 12.13
CA GLY A 178 -9.48 -6.47 12.71
C GLY A 178 -9.29 -7.58 11.67
N VAL A 179 -10.27 -7.80 10.78
CA VAL A 179 -10.19 -8.80 9.71
C VAL A 179 -9.09 -8.46 8.70
N VAL A 180 -9.00 -7.20 8.27
CA VAL A 180 -7.97 -6.73 7.33
C VAL A 180 -6.58 -6.92 7.94
N ASN A 181 -6.36 -6.44 9.17
CA ASN A 181 -5.08 -6.61 9.84
C ASN A 181 -4.72 -8.08 10.02
N ALA A 182 -5.66 -8.91 10.50
CA ALA A 182 -5.43 -10.34 10.67
C ALA A 182 -5.11 -11.04 9.33
N THR A 183 -5.76 -10.63 8.23
CA THR A 183 -5.51 -11.19 6.90
C THR A 183 -4.12 -10.80 6.41
N ILE A 184 -3.75 -9.51 6.48
CA ILE A 184 -2.44 -9.02 6.06
C ILE A 184 -1.32 -9.70 6.87
N THR A 185 -1.46 -9.78 8.18
CA THR A 185 -0.49 -10.49 9.04
C THR A 185 -0.42 -11.98 8.74
N ALA A 186 -1.54 -12.62 8.36
CA ALA A 186 -1.57 -14.04 8.04
C ALA A 186 -0.94 -14.38 6.68
N ILE A 187 -0.91 -13.44 5.73
CA ILE A 187 -0.32 -13.62 4.39
C ILE A 187 1.08 -13.00 4.27
N ASP A 188 1.63 -12.46 5.35
CA ASP A 188 2.95 -11.86 5.41
C ASP A 188 4.03 -12.88 4.94
N PRO A 189 4.73 -12.62 3.80
CA PRO A 189 5.76 -13.50 3.27
C PRO A 189 6.89 -13.78 4.26
N GLU A 190 7.26 -12.80 5.10
CA GLU A 190 8.33 -12.94 6.08
C GLU A 190 8.02 -14.03 7.12
N LEU A 191 6.73 -14.25 7.40
CA LEU A 191 6.27 -15.27 8.34
C LEU A 191 5.85 -16.56 7.64
N THR A 192 5.23 -16.45 6.46
CA THR A 192 4.60 -17.59 5.78
C THR A 192 5.61 -18.44 4.99
N ILE A 193 6.57 -17.83 4.29
CA ILE A 193 7.56 -18.56 3.49
C ILE A 193 8.48 -19.40 4.38
N PRO A 194 9.11 -18.86 5.46
CA PRO A 194 9.96 -19.67 6.33
C PRO A 194 9.19 -20.81 6.99
N LYS A 195 7.94 -20.57 7.42
CA LYS A 195 7.10 -21.63 7.99
C LYS A 195 6.78 -22.73 6.97
N LEU A 196 6.46 -22.36 5.73
CA LEU A 196 6.21 -23.32 4.65
C LEU A 196 7.44 -24.19 4.39
N ILE A 197 8.60 -23.56 4.21
CA ILE A 197 9.87 -24.26 3.95
C ILE A 197 10.23 -25.16 5.12
N LEU A 198 10.23 -24.65 6.36
CA LEU A 198 10.57 -25.43 7.55
C LEU A 198 9.59 -26.58 7.82
N ASN A 199 8.33 -26.45 7.43
CA ASN A 199 7.35 -27.54 7.54
C ASN A 199 7.60 -28.66 6.50
N ASN A 200 8.22 -28.33 5.37
CA ASN A 200 8.60 -29.30 4.33
C ASN A 200 9.96 -29.96 4.62
N ILE A 201 10.77 -29.42 5.55
CA ILE A 201 12.07 -29.97 5.91
C ILE A 201 11.98 -30.74 7.24
N TYR A 202 12.08 -32.07 7.18
CA TYR A 202 12.26 -32.88 8.39
C TYR A 202 13.74 -32.95 8.77
N ILE A 203 14.13 -32.24 9.85
CA ILE A 203 15.47 -32.34 10.44
C ILE A 203 15.41 -33.20 11.71
N PRO A 204 15.97 -34.43 11.71
CA PRO A 204 16.11 -35.26 12.90
C PRO A 204 16.76 -34.50 14.06
N ALA A 205 16.29 -34.70 15.30
CA ALA A 205 16.81 -34.01 16.49
C ALA A 205 18.34 -34.17 16.68
N ARG A 206 18.88 -35.34 16.31
CA ARG A 206 20.33 -35.62 16.32
C ARG A 206 21.16 -34.71 15.41
N LEU A 207 20.56 -34.24 14.31
CA LEU A 207 21.20 -33.32 13.36
C LEU A 207 20.99 -31.87 13.81
N LYS A 208 19.82 -31.52 14.37
CA LYS A 208 19.59 -30.19 14.95
C LYS A 208 20.65 -29.81 16.00
N ALA A 209 21.00 -30.74 16.89
CA ALA A 209 22.05 -30.53 17.90
C ALA A 209 23.47 -30.35 17.32
N LYS A 210 23.67 -30.72 16.04
CA LYS A 210 24.95 -30.57 15.32
C LYS A 210 24.96 -29.41 14.33
N LEU A 211 23.84 -28.71 14.13
CA LEU A 211 23.74 -27.50 13.29
C LEU A 211 24.32 -26.27 14.02
N LEU A 212 25.49 -26.43 14.63
CA LEU A 212 26.27 -25.30 15.14
C LEU A 212 26.87 -24.55 13.95
N GLU A 213 27.05 -23.25 14.11
CA GLU A 213 27.80 -22.44 13.16
C GLU A 213 29.29 -22.71 13.38
N VAL A 214 29.87 -23.49 12.47
CA VAL A 214 31.30 -23.83 12.48
C VAL A 214 31.81 -23.58 11.08
N PHE A 215 32.64 -22.55 10.96
CA PHE A 215 33.34 -22.23 9.73
C PHE A 215 34.50 -23.22 9.56
N VAL A 216 34.38 -24.09 8.57
CA VAL A 216 35.43 -25.02 8.15
C VAL A 216 35.74 -24.76 6.68
N GLU A 217 36.97 -25.02 6.29
CA GLU A 217 37.39 -24.95 4.90
C GLU A 217 36.51 -25.87 4.04
N ALA A 218 35.97 -25.32 2.96
CA ALA A 218 35.20 -26.07 1.99
C ALA A 218 36.13 -26.99 1.16
N MET A 219 35.61 -28.13 0.69
CA MET A 219 36.35 -28.95 -0.27
C MET A 219 36.65 -28.16 -1.55
N ALA A 220 37.72 -28.47 -2.27
CA ALA A 220 38.00 -27.83 -3.55
C ALA A 220 36.79 -27.95 -4.51
N TYR A 221 36.40 -26.84 -5.13
CA TYR A 221 35.25 -26.73 -6.02
C TYR A 221 35.62 -25.98 -7.31
N PRO A 222 34.88 -26.19 -8.42
CA PRO A 222 35.06 -25.40 -9.62
C PRO A 222 34.58 -23.96 -9.40
N GLU A 223 35.37 -22.99 -9.89
CA GLU A 223 35.05 -21.57 -9.84
C GLU A 223 34.74 -21.05 -11.24
N PHE A 224 33.70 -20.21 -11.36
CA PHE A 224 33.29 -19.60 -12.62
C PHE A 224 33.35 -18.07 -12.55
N ASP A 225 34.06 -17.48 -13.51
CA ASP A 225 34.22 -16.03 -13.66
C ASP A 225 33.16 -15.40 -14.58
N THR A 226 32.14 -16.19 -14.96
CA THR A 226 31.07 -15.69 -15.84
C THR A 226 30.19 -14.71 -15.06
N PRO A 227 29.91 -13.51 -15.57
CA PRO A 227 29.04 -12.55 -14.90
C PRO A 227 27.59 -13.05 -14.93
N MET A 228 27.01 -13.29 -13.74
CA MET A 228 25.71 -13.93 -13.58
C MET A 228 24.50 -13.04 -13.84
N TYR A 229 24.68 -11.73 -14.10
CA TYR A 229 23.60 -10.89 -14.62
C TYR A 229 23.21 -11.28 -16.05
N LYS A 230 24.15 -11.76 -16.89
CA LYS A 230 23.86 -12.07 -18.31
C LYS A 230 22.81 -13.17 -18.47
N PRO A 231 22.94 -14.35 -17.83
CA PRO A 231 21.89 -15.38 -17.90
C PRO A 231 20.51 -14.90 -17.43
N LEU A 232 20.48 -13.97 -16.47
CA LEU A 232 19.23 -13.38 -15.96
C LEU A 232 18.55 -12.50 -17.02
N VAL A 233 19.34 -11.64 -17.67
CA VAL A 233 18.90 -10.79 -18.78
C VAL A 233 18.44 -11.62 -19.99
N ASP A 234 19.16 -12.71 -20.30
CA ASP A 234 18.84 -13.62 -21.41
C ASP A 234 17.47 -14.32 -21.23
N ILE A 235 17.05 -14.56 -19.98
CA ILE A 235 15.72 -15.09 -19.69
C ILE A 235 14.66 -14.00 -19.86
N SER A 236 14.87 -12.85 -19.20
CA SER A 236 13.97 -11.71 -19.27
C SER A 236 14.62 -10.47 -18.67
N THR A 237 14.64 -9.36 -19.42
CA THR A 237 15.17 -8.07 -18.97
C THR A 237 14.51 -7.55 -17.69
N GLU A 238 13.21 -7.83 -17.51
CA GLU A 238 12.43 -7.48 -16.31
C GLU A 238 12.86 -8.24 -15.05
N LEU A 239 13.56 -9.38 -15.17
CA LEU A 239 14.10 -10.09 -14.01
C LEU A 239 15.36 -9.43 -13.46
N PHE A 240 16.10 -8.74 -14.33
CA PHE A 240 17.31 -8.00 -13.96
C PHE A 240 16.96 -6.64 -13.34
N LEU A 241 16.09 -5.87 -13.99
CA LEU A 241 15.58 -4.61 -13.46
C LEU A 241 14.07 -4.51 -13.72
N PRO A 242 13.23 -4.46 -12.69
CA PRO A 242 11.79 -4.36 -12.88
C PRO A 242 11.43 -3.01 -13.50
N ASN A 243 10.50 -3.04 -14.44
CA ASN A 243 10.06 -1.90 -15.22
C ASN A 243 11.18 -1.17 -15.98
N ILE A 244 12.22 -1.90 -16.42
CA ILE A 244 13.30 -1.36 -17.26
C ILE A 244 12.76 -0.63 -18.51
N ASN A 245 11.59 -1.03 -18.99
CA ASN A 245 10.90 -0.41 -20.11
C ASN A 245 10.51 1.07 -19.88
N TYR A 246 10.43 1.56 -18.64
CA TYR A 246 10.12 2.97 -18.36
C TYR A 246 11.31 3.92 -18.50
N ILE A 247 12.53 3.40 -18.63
CA ILE A 247 13.71 4.22 -18.91
C ILE A 247 13.55 4.78 -20.33
N GLY A 248 13.39 6.09 -20.50
CA GLY A 248 13.17 6.70 -21.81
C GLY A 248 14.35 6.53 -22.77
N GLN A 249 14.09 6.62 -24.07
CA GLN A 249 15.17 6.70 -25.06
C GLN A 249 15.96 8.00 -24.88
N ASN A 250 17.27 7.97 -25.12
CA ASN A 250 18.17 9.12 -24.96
C ASN A 250 18.13 9.71 -23.54
N THR A 251 18.17 8.84 -22.54
CA THR A 251 18.11 9.20 -21.12
C THR A 251 19.39 8.77 -20.42
N ILE A 252 19.87 9.64 -19.52
CA ILE A 252 20.89 9.33 -18.52
C ILE A 252 20.25 9.46 -17.14
N SER A 253 20.50 8.49 -16.26
CA SER A 253 19.96 8.50 -14.89
C SER A 253 20.85 7.70 -13.95
N LEU A 254 20.55 7.76 -12.66
CA LEU A 254 21.27 7.05 -11.61
C LEU A 254 20.32 6.09 -10.89
N LEU A 255 20.82 4.90 -10.59
CA LEU A 255 20.15 3.86 -9.80
C LEU A 255 21.02 3.43 -8.63
N GLU A 256 20.43 2.81 -7.63
CA GLU A 256 21.15 2.19 -6.51
C GLU A 256 21.14 0.66 -6.69
N THR A 257 22.24 0.02 -6.30
CA THR A 257 22.31 -1.45 -6.28
C THR A 257 21.45 -2.03 -5.17
N ASN A 258 20.77 -3.14 -5.46
CA ASN A 258 20.08 -3.92 -4.44
C ASN A 258 20.91 -5.14 -4.07
N GLN A 259 21.77 -5.00 -3.06
CA GLN A 259 22.67 -6.08 -2.64
C GLN A 259 21.90 -7.30 -2.13
N ARG A 260 20.76 -7.10 -1.48
CA ARG A 260 19.89 -8.21 -1.02
C ARG A 260 19.43 -9.09 -2.18
N PHE A 261 19.08 -8.46 -3.31
CA PHE A 261 18.70 -9.17 -4.52
C PHE A 261 19.87 -9.98 -5.07
N ILE A 262 21.04 -9.36 -5.22
CA ILE A 262 22.26 -10.00 -5.74
C ILE A 262 22.61 -11.22 -4.88
N GLU A 263 22.70 -11.04 -3.56
CA GLU A 263 22.98 -12.12 -2.62
C GLU A 263 21.96 -13.25 -2.70
N SER A 264 20.66 -12.94 -2.72
CA SER A 264 19.60 -13.95 -2.79
C SER A 264 19.68 -14.80 -4.06
N TYR A 265 19.96 -14.17 -5.20
CA TYR A 265 20.12 -14.83 -6.48
C TYR A 265 21.37 -15.72 -6.50
N MET A 266 22.49 -15.20 -6.02
CA MET A 266 23.76 -15.94 -5.98
C MET A 266 23.70 -17.13 -5.01
N VAL A 267 23.05 -17.00 -3.86
CA VAL A 267 22.81 -18.11 -2.93
C VAL A 267 21.96 -19.19 -3.59
N GLY A 268 20.86 -18.81 -4.26
CA GLY A 268 19.98 -19.75 -4.95
C GLY A 268 20.70 -20.51 -6.08
N LEU A 269 21.49 -19.78 -6.88
CA LEU A 269 22.27 -20.36 -7.97
C LEU A 269 23.31 -21.38 -7.47
N ASN A 270 24.10 -21.01 -6.45
CA ASN A 270 25.08 -21.90 -5.85
C ASN A 270 24.43 -23.13 -5.19
N HIS A 271 23.27 -22.94 -4.55
CA HIS A 271 22.52 -24.04 -3.95
C HIS A 271 22.07 -25.08 -4.98
N GLU A 272 21.44 -24.64 -6.08
CA GLU A 272 20.98 -25.56 -7.12
C GLU A 272 22.15 -26.22 -7.86
N PHE A 273 23.24 -25.48 -8.11
CA PHE A 273 24.42 -26.05 -8.73
C PHE A 273 25.11 -27.10 -7.83
N ALA A 274 25.20 -26.85 -6.52
CA ALA A 274 25.69 -27.83 -5.56
C ALA A 274 24.84 -29.11 -5.53
N ARG A 275 23.52 -28.98 -5.68
CA ARG A 275 22.58 -30.12 -5.76
C ARG A 275 22.78 -30.90 -7.06
N GLU A 276 22.95 -30.22 -8.19
CA GLU A 276 23.22 -30.87 -9.48
C GLU A 276 24.55 -31.60 -9.47
N LEU A 277 25.61 -31.02 -8.89
CA LEU A 277 26.91 -31.70 -8.74
C LEU A 277 26.79 -32.96 -7.89
N LEU A 278 26.07 -32.89 -6.76
CA LEU A 278 25.80 -34.07 -5.93
C LEU A 278 25.01 -35.14 -6.71
N TRP A 279 24.01 -34.73 -7.48
CA TRP A 279 23.22 -35.65 -8.32
C TRP A 279 24.07 -36.32 -9.41
N ARG A 280 25.08 -35.62 -9.95
CA ARG A 280 26.06 -36.16 -10.90
C ARG A 280 27.20 -36.96 -10.26
N GLU A 281 27.11 -37.27 -8.96
CA GLU A 281 28.13 -37.98 -8.20
C GLU A 281 29.51 -37.26 -8.20
N TYR A 282 29.52 -35.95 -8.43
CA TYR A 282 30.75 -35.16 -8.29
C TYR A 282 31.14 -35.09 -6.81
N PRO A 283 32.43 -35.26 -6.45
CA PRO A 283 32.88 -35.15 -5.07
C PRO A 283 32.67 -33.71 -4.54
N THR A 284 31.61 -33.49 -3.76
CA THR A 284 31.29 -32.19 -3.16
C THR A 284 30.78 -32.35 -1.73
N ASP A 285 31.14 -31.41 -0.86
CA ASP A 285 30.54 -31.24 0.46
C ASP A 285 29.35 -30.25 0.46
N GLN A 286 28.96 -29.78 -0.73
CA GLN A 286 27.90 -28.79 -0.99
C GLN A 286 28.14 -27.42 -0.34
N ARG A 287 29.38 -27.11 0.08
CA ARG A 287 29.75 -25.80 0.65
C ARG A 287 30.47 -24.88 -0.32
N GLY A 288 30.75 -25.35 -1.54
CA GLY A 288 31.45 -24.58 -2.56
C GLY A 288 30.70 -23.31 -2.97
N SER A 289 31.46 -22.27 -3.29
CA SER A 289 30.96 -20.98 -3.80
C SER A 289 31.36 -20.84 -5.27
N TYR A 290 30.68 -21.62 -6.12
CA TYR A 290 30.99 -21.80 -7.54
C TYR A 290 30.82 -20.51 -8.35
N PHE A 291 29.78 -19.72 -8.04
CA PHE A 291 29.49 -18.44 -8.67
C PHE A 291 29.60 -17.36 -7.62
N ARG A 292 30.52 -16.41 -7.80
CA ARG A 292 30.70 -15.24 -6.93
C ARG A 292 30.71 -13.90 -7.69
N GLN A 293 30.63 -13.97 -9.02
CA GLN A 293 30.61 -12.82 -9.91
C GLN A 293 29.19 -12.62 -10.46
N PHE A 294 28.52 -11.57 -10.01
CA PHE A 294 27.28 -11.07 -10.58
C PHE A 294 27.56 -10.12 -11.75
N TRP A 295 28.39 -9.09 -11.55
CA TRP A 295 28.63 -8.01 -12.53
C TRP A 295 29.81 -8.27 -13.49
N ASP A 296 29.85 -7.63 -14.67
CA ASP A 296 31.02 -7.72 -15.56
C ASP A 296 32.12 -6.77 -15.09
N VAL A 297 33.31 -7.29 -14.84
CA VAL A 297 34.47 -6.50 -14.40
C VAL A 297 35.57 -6.44 -15.46
N SER A 298 35.28 -6.85 -16.70
CA SER A 298 36.27 -6.86 -17.79
C SER A 298 36.86 -5.49 -18.11
N SER A 299 36.11 -4.42 -17.83
CA SER A 299 36.49 -3.03 -18.10
C SER A 299 37.13 -2.33 -16.89
N PHE A 300 37.33 -3.03 -15.77
CA PHE A 300 37.95 -2.47 -14.57
C PHE A 300 39.40 -2.04 -14.84
N TYR A 301 39.77 -0.86 -14.35
CA TYR A 301 41.12 -0.31 -14.48
C TYR A 301 41.89 -0.51 -13.17
N ASP A 302 42.95 -1.31 -13.21
CA ASP A 302 43.86 -1.51 -12.08
C ASP A 302 44.96 -0.43 -12.08
N ASP A 303 44.90 0.45 -11.09
CA ASP A 303 45.86 1.54 -10.86
C ASP A 303 47.08 1.10 -10.02
N GLN A 304 47.00 -0.05 -9.35
CA GLN A 304 48.01 -0.52 -8.40
C GLN A 304 48.90 -1.64 -8.96
N GLY A 305 48.55 -2.19 -10.13
CA GLY A 305 49.32 -3.25 -10.79
C GLY A 305 49.35 -4.52 -9.95
N LYS A 306 48.20 -4.88 -9.36
CA LYS A 306 48.05 -6.04 -8.50
C LYS A 306 48.20 -7.33 -9.31
N ASP A 307 48.49 -8.41 -8.60
CA ASP A 307 48.42 -9.74 -9.19
C ASP A 307 46.97 -10.07 -9.57
N LEU A 308 46.80 -10.77 -10.70
CA LEU A 308 45.49 -11.03 -11.30
C LEU A 308 44.58 -11.86 -10.39
N GLU A 309 45.12 -12.80 -9.60
CA GLU A 309 44.32 -13.61 -8.68
C GLU A 309 43.79 -12.76 -7.51
N THR A 310 44.65 -11.90 -6.94
CA THR A 310 44.25 -10.97 -5.87
C THR A 310 43.18 -9.99 -6.38
N LEU A 311 43.38 -9.43 -7.57
CA LEU A 311 42.42 -8.51 -8.17
C LEU A 311 41.06 -9.17 -8.42
N LYS A 312 41.06 -10.41 -8.93
CA LYS A 312 39.81 -11.17 -9.13
C LYS A 312 39.06 -11.39 -7.83
N GLU A 313 39.76 -11.74 -6.76
CA GLU A 313 39.13 -11.97 -5.46
C GLU A 313 38.54 -10.69 -4.86
N GLU A 314 39.22 -9.55 -4.99
CA GLU A 314 38.71 -8.25 -4.56
C GLU A 314 37.48 -7.79 -5.36
N LEU A 315 37.43 -8.12 -6.65
CA LEU A 315 36.34 -7.71 -7.55
C LEU A 315 35.10 -8.61 -7.52
N ARG A 316 35.13 -9.74 -6.78
CA ARG A 316 33.93 -10.57 -6.58
C ARG A 316 32.84 -9.75 -5.88
N ASP A 317 31.59 -10.06 -6.18
CA ASP A 317 30.44 -9.34 -5.62
C ASP A 317 30.00 -9.90 -4.26
N ILE A 318 30.37 -11.15 -3.95
CA ILE A 318 30.05 -11.80 -2.67
C ILE A 318 31.25 -12.54 -2.07
N PRO A 319 31.40 -12.56 -0.73
CA PRO A 319 32.40 -13.37 -0.06
C PRO A 319 31.98 -14.86 -0.12
N PRO A 320 32.89 -15.80 0.17
CA PRO A 320 32.57 -17.22 0.14
C PRO A 320 31.38 -17.57 1.04
N LEU A 321 30.35 -18.22 0.48
CA LEU A 321 29.08 -18.50 1.14
C LEU A 321 29.22 -19.33 2.43
N HIS A 322 30.24 -20.19 2.48
CA HIS A 322 30.49 -21.02 3.65
C HIS A 322 30.97 -20.22 4.87
N LEU A 323 31.30 -18.94 4.71
CA LEU A 323 31.71 -18.00 5.75
C LEU A 323 30.57 -17.07 6.20
N TRP A 324 29.39 -17.17 5.59
CA TRP A 324 28.25 -16.34 5.95
C TRP A 324 27.68 -16.77 7.29
N SER A 325 27.45 -15.79 8.16
CA SER A 325 26.87 -16.07 9.47
C SER A 325 25.39 -16.43 9.33
N LYS A 326 24.87 -17.21 10.28
CA LYS A 326 23.42 -17.42 10.36
C LYS A 326 22.69 -16.22 10.97
N ALA A 327 23.44 -15.29 11.56
CA ALA A 327 22.92 -14.10 12.20
C ALA A 327 23.07 -12.84 11.33
N SER A 328 23.76 -12.91 10.20
CA SER A 328 23.79 -11.83 9.21
C SER A 328 22.54 -11.86 8.34
N ASP A 329 22.13 -10.68 7.89
CA ASP A 329 20.99 -10.53 6.98
C ASP A 329 21.47 -10.55 5.52
N LEU A 330 20.53 -10.76 4.60
CA LEU A 330 20.82 -10.51 3.19
C LEU A 330 21.07 -9.01 2.98
N GLY A 331 22.13 -8.69 2.25
CA GLY A 331 22.63 -7.34 2.01
C GLY A 331 23.91 -6.99 2.79
N ASP A 332 24.30 -7.81 3.77
CA ASP A 332 25.48 -7.55 4.62
C ASP A 332 26.78 -8.16 4.06
N HIS A 333 26.73 -8.78 2.88
CA HIS A 333 27.82 -9.57 2.30
C HIS A 333 28.28 -9.01 0.95
N ASP A 334 28.45 -7.70 0.85
CA ASP A 334 29.23 -7.11 -0.23
C ASP A 334 30.73 -7.35 0.01
N ASN A 335 31.41 -7.94 -0.96
CA ASN A 335 32.83 -8.27 -0.87
C ASN A 335 33.74 -7.09 -1.26
N ARG A 336 33.19 -6.07 -1.93
CA ARG A 336 33.92 -4.87 -2.32
C ARG A 336 33.95 -3.84 -1.19
N GLU A 337 32.96 -3.89 -0.32
CA GLU A 337 32.89 -3.05 0.87
C GLU A 337 33.64 -3.65 2.06
N LYS A 338 33.97 -2.81 3.03
CA LYS A 338 34.57 -3.30 4.28
C LYS A 338 33.46 -3.92 5.14
N PRO A 339 33.78 -4.97 5.92
CA PRO A 339 32.79 -5.58 6.81
C PRO A 339 32.13 -4.56 7.75
N GLY A 340 30.81 -4.37 7.59
CA GLY A 340 29.98 -3.47 8.40
C GLY A 340 29.65 -2.13 7.74
N ASP A 341 30.25 -1.83 6.59
CA ASP A 341 29.72 -0.83 5.66
C ASP A 341 28.63 -1.53 4.83
N ASN A 342 27.44 -0.92 4.77
CA ASN A 342 26.30 -1.37 3.98
C ASN A 342 25.84 -0.17 3.14
N GLU A 343 26.69 0.25 2.22
CA GLU A 343 26.37 1.34 1.31
C GLU A 343 25.80 0.76 0.00
N GLU A 344 24.82 1.45 -0.59
CA GLU A 344 24.32 1.07 -1.91
C GLU A 344 25.14 1.83 -2.95
N GLU A 345 25.85 1.08 -3.79
CA GLU A 345 26.64 1.64 -4.87
C GLU A 345 25.74 2.30 -5.92
N LEU A 346 26.22 3.43 -6.44
CA LEU A 346 25.51 4.21 -7.44
C LEU A 346 25.85 3.69 -8.84
N VAL A 347 24.81 3.38 -9.61
CA VAL A 347 24.90 2.86 -10.97
C VAL A 347 24.41 3.90 -11.97
N LEU A 348 25.30 4.34 -12.85
CA LEU A 348 24.96 5.19 -13.99
C LEU A 348 24.28 4.38 -15.08
N VAL A 349 23.09 4.81 -15.47
CA VAL A 349 22.33 4.22 -16.56
C VAL A 349 22.35 5.15 -17.77
N ILE A 350 22.75 4.61 -18.91
CA ILE A 350 22.74 5.30 -20.19
C ILE A 350 21.88 4.48 -21.16
N ARG A 351 20.77 5.06 -21.62
CA ARG A 351 19.95 4.49 -22.69
C ARG A 351 19.94 5.41 -23.89
N GLY A 352 20.43 4.95 -25.04
CA GLY A 352 20.42 5.74 -26.26
C GLY A 352 21.37 5.26 -27.35
N GLU A 353 21.36 5.95 -28.49
CA GLU A 353 22.23 5.61 -29.63
C GLU A 353 23.69 6.06 -29.44
N LEU A 354 23.98 6.85 -28.39
CA LEU A 354 25.31 7.40 -28.12
C LEU A 354 26.37 6.29 -28.08
N LEU A 355 26.20 5.28 -27.22
CA LEU A 355 27.15 4.18 -27.07
C LEU A 355 27.10 3.19 -28.24
N LYS A 356 26.08 3.27 -29.10
CA LYS A 356 26.06 2.54 -30.38
C LYS A 356 26.94 3.23 -31.43
N LYS A 357 26.94 4.57 -31.47
CA LYS A 357 27.80 5.37 -32.37
C LYS A 357 29.24 5.52 -31.84
N TYR A 358 29.42 5.52 -30.52
CA TYR A 358 30.71 5.66 -29.83
C TYR A 358 30.89 4.52 -28.80
N PRO A 359 31.11 3.27 -29.25
CA PRO A 359 31.26 2.13 -28.35
C PRO A 359 32.51 2.20 -27.47
N ASN A 360 33.53 2.96 -27.89
CA ASN A 360 34.80 3.12 -27.16
C ASN A 360 34.83 4.37 -26.27
N ALA A 361 33.68 5.00 -26.01
CA ALA A 361 33.57 6.16 -25.14
C ALA A 361 34.11 5.83 -23.73
N VAL A 362 34.83 6.78 -23.14
CA VAL A 362 35.39 6.66 -21.80
C VAL A 362 34.39 7.25 -20.82
N ILE A 363 33.96 6.46 -19.85
CA ILE A 363 32.97 6.86 -18.84
C ILE A 363 33.64 6.82 -17.48
N TYR A 364 33.54 7.90 -16.71
CA TYR A 364 34.12 7.99 -15.36
C TYR A 364 33.37 9.04 -14.52
N ALA A 365 33.51 8.96 -13.20
CA ALA A 365 33.06 10.00 -12.29
C ALA A 365 34.23 10.96 -11.99
N HIS A 366 33.95 12.26 -12.02
CA HIS A 366 34.93 13.32 -11.76
C HIS A 366 34.43 14.26 -10.67
N ARG A 367 35.30 14.58 -9.70
CA ARG A 367 34.96 15.44 -8.58
C ARG A 367 34.58 16.83 -9.07
N ALA A 368 33.50 17.38 -8.53
CA ALA A 368 33.07 18.74 -8.78
C ALA A 368 33.84 19.73 -7.89
N LYS A 369 33.88 20.99 -8.31
CA LYS A 369 34.36 22.14 -7.55
C LYS A 369 33.31 23.25 -7.64
N TRP A 370 33.01 23.90 -6.53
CA TRP A 370 32.24 25.14 -6.53
C TRP A 370 32.95 26.22 -7.33
N ASN A 371 32.18 27.07 -8.01
CA ASN A 371 32.71 28.29 -8.58
C ASN A 371 32.87 29.33 -7.46
N ASP A 372 34.10 29.69 -7.17
CA ASP A 372 34.51 30.56 -6.07
C ASP A 372 35.41 31.71 -6.55
N ASP A 373 35.32 32.08 -7.83
CA ASP A 373 36.15 33.12 -8.46
C ASP A 373 36.06 34.49 -7.73
N SER A 374 34.97 34.73 -6.99
CA SER A 374 34.72 35.93 -6.18
C SER A 374 35.17 35.83 -4.71
N GLY A 375 35.72 34.69 -4.28
CA GLY A 375 36.09 34.40 -2.89
C GLY A 375 34.95 33.84 -2.03
N SER A 376 33.77 33.58 -2.60
CA SER A 376 32.64 32.89 -1.97
C SER A 376 31.93 32.00 -2.98
N ILE A 377 31.29 30.93 -2.52
CA ILE A 377 30.51 30.01 -3.40
C ILE A 377 29.41 30.81 -4.11
N ASP A 378 29.46 30.84 -5.43
CA ASP A 378 28.37 31.36 -6.25
C ASP A 378 27.40 30.25 -6.62
N LEU A 379 26.19 30.30 -6.03
CA LEU A 379 25.12 29.32 -6.28
C LEU A 379 24.42 29.52 -7.62
N ASN A 380 24.60 30.68 -8.28
CA ASN A 380 24.04 30.94 -9.61
C ASN A 380 25.01 30.53 -10.72
N ALA A 381 26.27 30.29 -10.39
CA ALA A 381 27.27 29.83 -11.33
C ALA A 381 27.31 28.30 -11.38
N GLU A 382 27.67 27.77 -12.54
CA GLU A 382 27.83 26.32 -12.73
C GLU A 382 29.03 25.78 -11.95
N ARG A 383 28.89 24.54 -11.46
CA ARG A 383 30.01 23.82 -10.83
C ARG A 383 31.02 23.43 -11.91
N ARG A 384 32.31 23.48 -11.59
CA ARG A 384 33.39 23.12 -12.51
C ARG A 384 33.99 21.77 -12.15
N LEU A 385 34.70 21.15 -13.08
CA LEU A 385 35.53 19.98 -12.78
C LEU A 385 36.77 20.41 -11.96
N VAL A 386 37.17 19.60 -10.99
CA VAL A 386 38.44 19.83 -10.26
C VAL A 386 39.63 19.76 -11.23
N GLU A 387 40.54 20.73 -11.15
CA GLU A 387 41.76 20.66 -11.97
C GLU A 387 42.71 19.55 -11.49
N LEU A 388 43.22 18.79 -12.46
CA LEU A 388 44.28 17.82 -12.24
C LEU A 388 45.64 18.46 -12.54
N SER A 389 46.57 18.34 -11.60
CA SER A 389 47.97 18.71 -11.83
C SER A 389 48.63 17.80 -12.87
N GLY A 390 49.79 18.19 -13.40
CA GLY A 390 50.48 17.42 -14.45
C GLY A 390 50.72 15.95 -14.10
N ALA A 391 51.12 15.65 -12.85
CA ALA A 391 51.32 14.28 -12.39
C ALA A 391 50.00 13.52 -12.19
N GLU A 392 48.95 14.20 -11.73
CA GLU A 392 47.61 13.60 -11.56
C GLU A 392 46.92 13.32 -12.89
N LYS A 393 47.32 13.97 -13.99
CA LYS A 393 46.80 13.64 -15.33
C LYS A 393 47.27 12.27 -15.83
N GLU A 394 48.44 11.81 -15.40
CA GLU A 394 48.97 10.49 -15.76
C GLU A 394 48.36 9.38 -14.89
N ASN A 395 48.18 9.65 -13.59
CA ASN A 395 47.50 8.75 -12.67
C ASN A 395 46.56 9.53 -11.74
N PRO A 396 45.27 9.70 -12.13
CA PRO A 396 44.30 10.44 -11.35
C PRO A 396 44.01 9.75 -10.00
N PRO A 397 44.08 10.47 -8.87
CA PRO A 397 43.74 9.88 -7.59
C PRO A 397 42.23 9.60 -7.50
N ALA A 398 41.86 8.50 -6.83
CA ALA A 398 40.47 8.10 -6.60
C ALA A 398 39.60 9.18 -5.90
N SER A 399 40.23 10.16 -5.23
CA SER A 399 39.56 11.30 -4.61
C SER A 399 39.08 12.36 -5.63
N LYS A 400 39.65 12.37 -6.84
CA LYS A 400 39.31 13.33 -7.91
C LYS A 400 38.64 12.65 -9.10
N MET A 401 38.98 11.40 -9.39
CA MET A 401 38.43 10.65 -10.51
C MET A 401 38.22 9.19 -10.13
N LYS A 402 37.04 8.65 -10.42
CA LYS A 402 36.70 7.24 -10.18
C LYS A 402 36.28 6.60 -11.50
N THR A 403 36.90 5.48 -11.85
CA THR A 403 36.47 4.63 -12.97
C THR A 403 35.34 3.71 -12.53
N PRO A 404 34.53 3.19 -13.47
CA PRO A 404 33.52 2.19 -13.15
C PRO A 404 34.16 0.95 -12.52
N LEU A 405 33.53 0.43 -11.46
CA LEU A 405 33.90 -0.85 -10.84
C LEU A 405 33.49 -2.03 -11.71
N TYR A 406 32.36 -1.90 -12.37
CA TYR A 406 31.77 -2.91 -13.24
C TYR A 406 30.82 -2.29 -14.25
N GLU A 407 30.46 -3.10 -15.24
CA GLU A 407 29.50 -2.76 -16.26
C GLU A 407 28.45 -3.87 -16.44
N ALA A 408 27.27 -3.46 -16.89
CA ALA A 408 26.28 -4.37 -17.44
C ALA A 408 25.63 -3.78 -18.68
N LYS A 409 25.31 -4.66 -19.62
CA LYS A 409 24.62 -4.30 -20.85
C LYS A 409 23.34 -5.09 -20.99
N VAL A 410 22.25 -4.38 -21.29
CA VAL A 410 20.98 -4.98 -21.70
C VAL A 410 20.71 -4.54 -23.13
N ASP A 411 20.62 -5.52 -24.03
CA ASP A 411 20.31 -5.24 -25.43
C ASP A 411 18.88 -4.64 -25.57
N PRO A 412 18.67 -3.72 -26.53
CA PRO A 412 19.61 -3.32 -27.57
C PRO A 412 20.62 -2.22 -27.18
N ASP A 413 20.31 -1.37 -26.21
CA ASP A 413 21.00 -0.08 -26.04
C ASP A 413 20.99 0.51 -24.61
N ILE A 414 20.87 -0.33 -23.58
CA ILE A 414 20.92 0.11 -22.17
C ILE A 414 22.23 -0.36 -21.54
N TYR A 415 22.98 0.59 -20.99
CA TYR A 415 24.26 0.34 -20.33
C TYR A 415 24.20 0.81 -18.89
N PHE A 416 24.82 0.05 -18.00
CA PHE A 416 24.92 0.28 -16.56
C PHE A 416 26.39 0.31 -16.18
N PHE A 417 26.80 1.32 -15.40
CA PHE A 417 28.17 1.47 -14.91
C PHE A 417 28.14 1.74 -13.40
N GLY A 418 28.68 0.83 -12.60
CA GLY A 418 28.71 0.97 -11.14
C GLY A 418 29.91 1.77 -10.66
N PHE A 419 29.72 2.60 -9.64
CA PHE A 419 30.76 3.42 -9.04
C PHE A 419 30.77 3.27 -7.53
N ASP A 420 31.97 3.31 -6.94
CA ASP A 420 32.21 3.44 -5.50
C ASP A 420 31.82 4.85 -4.99
N LEU A 421 30.51 5.14 -5.04
CA LEU A 421 29.86 6.38 -4.65
C LEU A 421 28.45 6.07 -4.18
N THR A 422 27.98 6.77 -3.15
CA THR A 422 26.55 6.78 -2.77
C THR A 422 25.83 7.98 -3.37
N ALA A 423 24.49 7.91 -3.48
CA ALA A 423 23.68 9.01 -3.99
C ALA A 423 23.92 10.34 -3.24
N ASN A 424 24.12 10.28 -1.92
CA ASN A 424 24.39 11.46 -1.09
C ASN A 424 25.74 12.11 -1.40
N ILE A 425 26.81 11.30 -1.53
CA ILE A 425 28.15 11.77 -1.87
C ILE A 425 28.18 12.32 -3.29
N ALA A 426 27.54 11.64 -4.24
CA ALA A 426 27.48 12.06 -5.63
C ALA A 426 26.72 13.39 -5.79
N LYS A 427 25.60 13.58 -5.09
CA LYS A 427 24.82 14.83 -5.11
C LYS A 427 25.57 16.00 -4.50
N GLY A 428 26.33 15.74 -3.44
CA GLY A 428 26.95 16.77 -2.63
C GLY A 428 25.94 17.55 -1.77
N GLY A 429 26.45 18.56 -1.06
CA GLY A 429 25.70 19.48 -0.22
C GLY A 429 25.05 20.63 -1.01
N PRO A 430 24.26 21.46 -0.30
CA PRO A 430 23.52 22.56 -0.91
C PRO A 430 24.39 23.78 -1.28
N GLY A 431 25.67 23.79 -0.91
CA GLY A 431 26.59 24.90 -1.19
C GLY A 431 26.35 26.15 -0.33
N THR A 432 25.67 25.98 0.81
CA THR A 432 25.37 27.06 1.77
C THR A 432 26.52 27.32 2.75
N SER A 433 27.42 26.34 2.90
CA SER A 433 28.64 26.44 3.68
C SER A 433 29.85 26.13 2.78
N GLU A 434 30.99 26.76 3.04
CA GLU A 434 32.26 26.46 2.35
C GLU A 434 32.72 25.02 2.55
N THR A 435 32.22 24.34 3.58
CA THR A 435 32.50 22.92 3.83
C THR A 435 31.55 21.97 3.10
N ASP A 436 30.52 22.48 2.42
CA ASP A 436 29.56 21.65 1.71
C ASP A 436 30.22 20.97 0.51
N ASP A 437 30.02 19.66 0.42
CA ASP A 437 30.58 18.84 -0.65
C ASP A 437 30.02 19.29 -2.02
N PRO A 438 30.85 19.63 -3.02
CA PRO A 438 30.39 20.00 -4.35
C PRO A 438 29.79 18.84 -5.17
N GLY A 439 29.94 17.59 -4.73
CA GLY A 439 29.42 16.41 -5.42
C GLY A 439 30.34 15.88 -6.53
N TRP A 440 29.75 15.12 -7.43
CA TRP A 440 30.44 14.44 -8.53
C TRP A 440 29.70 14.63 -9.87
N PHE A 441 30.49 14.78 -10.92
CA PHE A 441 30.04 14.70 -12.31
C PHE A 441 30.23 13.31 -12.85
N PHE A 442 29.28 12.85 -13.67
CA PHE A 442 29.47 11.69 -14.53
C PHE A 442 29.86 12.18 -15.91
N VAL A 443 31.04 11.76 -16.35
CA VAL A 443 31.67 12.26 -17.57
C VAL A 443 31.63 11.18 -18.63
N ILE A 444 31.13 11.54 -19.81
CA ILE A 444 31.20 10.74 -21.03
C ILE A 444 32.15 11.47 -21.96
N LYS A 445 33.25 10.80 -22.30
CA LYS A 445 34.34 11.39 -23.08
C LYS A 445 34.64 10.55 -24.31
N GLU A 446 34.74 11.20 -25.46
CA GLU A 446 35.26 10.54 -26.66
C GLU A 446 36.75 10.20 -26.50
N ARG A 447 37.15 9.03 -26.98
CA ARG A 447 38.54 8.57 -26.86
C ARG A 447 39.46 9.49 -27.67
N PRO A 448 40.43 10.21 -27.03
CA PRO A 448 41.25 11.19 -27.75
C PRO A 448 42.15 10.60 -28.84
N GLY A 449 42.40 9.28 -28.79
CA GLY A 449 43.23 8.57 -29.77
C GLY A 449 42.50 8.22 -31.09
N GLU A 450 41.22 8.56 -31.23
CA GLU A 450 40.42 8.28 -32.43
C GLU A 450 40.08 9.60 -33.16
N PRO A 451 41.03 10.22 -33.89
CA PRO A 451 40.80 11.50 -34.54
C PRO A 451 39.72 11.37 -35.60
N ARG A 452 38.75 12.30 -35.58
CA ARG A 452 37.68 12.38 -36.57
C ARG A 452 37.83 13.64 -37.39
N PHE A 453 37.44 13.53 -38.65
CA PHE A 453 37.34 14.68 -39.54
C PHE A 453 35.89 14.81 -40.01
N GLY A 454 35.33 16.00 -39.89
CA GLY A 454 33.93 16.24 -40.20
C GLY A 454 33.50 17.66 -39.91
N LEU A 455 32.25 17.93 -40.24
CA LEU A 455 31.53 19.16 -39.97
C LEU A 455 30.25 18.80 -39.23
N ASP A 456 29.75 19.73 -38.44
CA ASP A 456 28.48 19.57 -37.75
C ASP A 456 27.30 19.52 -38.73
N ILE A 457 26.24 18.83 -38.33
CA ILE A 457 25.07 18.61 -39.18
C ILE A 457 24.28 19.90 -39.34
N ASP A 458 24.02 20.57 -38.22
CA ASP A 458 23.25 21.81 -38.14
C ASP A 458 24.17 22.95 -37.72
N ALA A 459 23.98 24.14 -38.31
CA ALA A 459 24.69 25.34 -37.89
C ALA A 459 23.98 25.96 -36.68
N GLU A 460 24.68 26.12 -35.55
CA GLU A 460 24.16 26.89 -34.42
C GLU A 460 24.09 28.38 -34.77
N ASP A 461 25.14 28.89 -35.42
CA ASP A 461 25.26 30.27 -35.86
C ASP A 461 25.60 30.40 -37.35
N ASN A 462 25.17 31.52 -37.95
CA ASN A 462 25.52 31.83 -39.35
C ASN A 462 27.04 32.04 -39.54
N LYS A 463 27.77 32.33 -38.46
CA LYS A 463 29.22 32.49 -38.45
C LYS A 463 29.80 31.75 -37.25
N PRO A 464 30.72 30.79 -37.46
CA PRO A 464 31.33 30.06 -36.35
C PRO A 464 32.28 30.94 -35.54
N ASN A 465 32.37 30.72 -34.22
CA ASN A 465 33.39 31.34 -33.38
C ASN A 465 34.72 30.58 -33.46
N VAL A 466 34.67 29.24 -33.48
CA VAL A 466 35.82 28.34 -33.65
C VAL A 466 35.61 27.40 -34.84
N TRP A 467 36.67 26.82 -35.40
CA TRP A 467 36.52 25.91 -36.55
C TRP A 467 35.71 24.65 -36.23
N ASN A 468 35.68 24.25 -34.95
CA ASN A 468 34.85 23.14 -34.48
C ASN A 468 33.34 23.42 -34.59
N ASP A 469 32.91 24.69 -34.62
CA ASP A 469 31.51 25.10 -34.80
C ASP A 469 31.08 25.10 -36.29
N LEU A 470 31.98 24.70 -37.21
CA LEU A 470 31.71 24.74 -38.64
C LEU A 470 30.76 23.59 -39.05
N ALA A 471 29.58 23.95 -39.55
CA ALA A 471 28.60 22.99 -40.05
C ALA A 471 28.63 22.81 -41.58
N TRP A 472 28.00 21.73 -42.04
CA TRP A 472 27.85 21.42 -43.46
C TRP A 472 27.15 22.53 -44.24
N GLU A 473 26.18 23.22 -43.62
CA GLU A 473 25.46 24.34 -44.25
C GLU A 473 26.35 25.55 -44.51
N ASN A 474 27.34 25.82 -43.65
CA ASN A 474 28.28 26.93 -43.85
C ASN A 474 29.27 26.61 -44.97
N ALA A 475 29.80 25.38 -44.99
CA ALA A 475 30.82 24.96 -45.96
C ALA A 475 30.25 24.68 -47.36
N MET A 476 29.01 24.15 -47.44
CA MET A 476 28.33 23.82 -48.69
C MET A 476 26.84 24.22 -48.62
N PRO A 477 26.52 25.53 -48.68
CA PRO A 477 25.14 25.99 -48.69
C PRO A 477 24.41 25.41 -49.91
N SER A 478 23.28 24.71 -49.67
CA SER A 478 22.51 23.95 -50.67
C SER A 478 23.15 22.63 -51.17
N GLY A 479 24.12 22.07 -50.44
CA GLY A 479 24.63 20.73 -50.71
C GLY A 479 23.59 19.63 -50.47
N SER A 480 23.55 18.62 -51.35
CA SER A 480 22.78 17.40 -51.12
C SER A 480 23.65 16.35 -50.41
N THR A 481 23.02 15.52 -49.58
CA THR A 481 23.68 14.38 -48.92
C THR A 481 24.42 13.50 -49.93
N GLY A 482 25.70 13.19 -49.65
CA GLY A 482 26.56 12.39 -50.53
C GLY A 482 27.45 13.19 -51.48
N ASN A 483 27.36 14.53 -51.49
CA ASN A 483 28.33 15.37 -52.18
C ASN A 483 29.64 15.49 -51.40
N PHE A 484 30.74 15.75 -52.11
CA PHE A 484 32.06 15.97 -51.52
C PHE A 484 32.37 17.47 -51.45
N LEU A 485 33.09 17.88 -50.40
CA LEU A 485 33.66 19.21 -50.30
C LEU A 485 34.69 19.41 -51.42
N GLN A 486 34.52 20.47 -52.22
CA GLN A 486 35.46 20.85 -53.26
C GLN A 486 35.99 22.25 -52.98
N ILE A 487 37.31 22.35 -52.86
CA ILE A 487 38.02 23.63 -52.77
C ILE A 487 38.39 24.06 -54.19
N ASN A 488 37.73 25.10 -54.69
CA ASN A 488 37.93 25.65 -56.03
C ASN A 488 37.66 27.18 -56.04
N ASN A 489 37.68 27.80 -57.21
CA ASN A 489 37.45 29.24 -57.34
C ASN A 489 36.05 29.71 -56.89
N ALA A 490 35.08 28.80 -56.75
CA ALA A 490 33.73 29.09 -56.25
C ALA A 490 33.59 28.88 -54.73
N THR A 491 34.64 28.43 -54.03
CA THR A 491 34.63 28.29 -52.56
C THR A 491 34.51 29.66 -51.91
N ALA A 492 33.42 29.86 -51.16
CA ALA A 492 33.22 31.07 -50.37
C ALA A 492 34.24 31.15 -49.22
N THR A 493 34.68 32.37 -48.90
CA THR A 493 35.55 32.59 -47.73
C THR A 493 34.70 32.65 -46.47
N ILE A 494 34.99 31.80 -45.49
CA ILE A 494 34.34 31.82 -44.17
C ILE A 494 35.35 32.42 -43.18
N ASN A 495 34.87 33.34 -42.34
CA ASN A 495 35.67 33.96 -41.29
C ASN A 495 35.03 33.67 -39.94
N LEU A 496 35.87 33.49 -38.94
CA LEU A 496 35.45 33.34 -37.55
C LEU A 496 35.02 34.69 -36.96
N GLU A 497 34.02 34.64 -36.09
CA GLU A 497 33.56 35.79 -35.31
C GLU A 497 34.17 35.77 -33.91
N ASP A 498 34.60 36.94 -33.43
CA ASP A 498 35.24 37.07 -32.13
C ASP A 498 34.24 36.77 -31.00
N PRO A 499 34.45 35.70 -30.20
CA PRO A 499 33.52 35.34 -29.12
C PRO A 499 33.46 36.43 -28.04
N ALA A 500 34.50 37.25 -27.86
CA ALA A 500 34.52 38.32 -26.85
C ALA A 500 33.62 39.53 -27.20
N GLY A 501 33.06 39.58 -28.42
CA GLY A 501 32.14 40.62 -28.86
C GLY A 501 30.68 40.39 -28.49
N ASN A 502 30.32 39.18 -28.02
CA ASN A 502 28.96 38.80 -27.70
C ASN A 502 28.64 39.12 -26.22
N SER A 503 27.50 39.75 -25.94
CA SER A 503 27.18 40.32 -24.61
C SER A 503 26.84 39.29 -23.54
N ASP A 504 26.72 38.01 -23.90
CA ASP A 504 26.09 37.00 -23.07
C ASP A 504 27.09 36.17 -22.22
N ASN A 505 28.41 36.36 -22.36
CA ASN A 505 29.45 35.72 -21.52
C ASN A 505 29.33 34.17 -21.39
N THR A 506 28.58 33.49 -22.25
CA THR A 506 28.34 32.04 -22.16
C THR A 506 29.48 31.18 -22.72
N ASP A 507 30.41 31.79 -23.47
CA ASP A 507 31.37 31.06 -24.32
C ASP A 507 32.83 31.41 -24.00
N ASP A 508 33.14 31.75 -22.74
CA ASP A 508 34.50 32.06 -22.29
C ASP A 508 35.50 30.93 -22.62
N GLU A 509 35.02 29.69 -22.69
CA GLU A 509 35.79 28.49 -23.04
C GLU A 509 36.30 28.50 -24.49
N LYS A 510 35.62 29.21 -25.41
CA LYS A 510 36.00 29.30 -26.83
C LYS A 510 37.12 30.31 -27.09
N ILE A 511 37.37 31.25 -26.17
CA ILE A 511 38.35 32.35 -26.35
C ILE A 511 39.77 31.82 -26.63
N PRO A 512 40.32 30.85 -25.87
CA PRO A 512 41.64 30.30 -26.15
C PRO A 512 41.73 29.66 -27.54
N GLN A 513 40.73 28.85 -27.91
CA GLN A 513 40.67 28.16 -29.20
C GLN A 513 40.55 29.15 -30.37
N TYR A 514 39.70 30.18 -30.26
CA TYR A 514 39.62 31.25 -31.26
C TYR A 514 40.97 31.96 -31.47
N GLY A 515 41.73 32.14 -30.38
CA GLY A 515 43.07 32.71 -30.42
C GLY A 515 44.04 31.94 -31.33
N GLU A 516 43.89 30.62 -31.43
CA GLU A 516 44.65 29.75 -32.32
C GLU A 516 44.03 29.70 -33.73
N ASP A 517 42.70 29.57 -33.80
CA ASP A 517 41.96 29.34 -35.03
C ASP A 517 41.99 30.54 -35.99
N LYS A 518 42.06 31.78 -35.47
CA LYS A 518 42.01 33.02 -36.26
C LYS A 518 43.11 33.16 -37.32
N PHE A 519 44.19 32.39 -37.21
CA PHE A 519 45.30 32.39 -38.15
C PHE A 519 45.04 31.50 -39.38
N VAL A 520 44.10 30.56 -39.27
CA VAL A 520 43.65 29.69 -40.36
C VAL A 520 42.40 30.29 -40.98
N LYS A 521 42.20 30.12 -42.30
CA LYS A 521 41.03 30.66 -43.01
C LYS A 521 40.48 29.66 -43.99
N TRP A 522 39.16 29.48 -43.95
CA TRP A 522 38.45 28.76 -44.99
C TRP A 522 38.40 29.62 -46.27
N SER A 523 39.13 29.25 -47.32
CA SER A 523 39.16 29.97 -48.60
C SER A 523 39.60 29.07 -49.77
N LYS A 524 39.46 29.57 -51.00
CA LYS A 524 39.93 28.87 -52.22
C LYS A 524 41.44 28.59 -52.24
N ASP A 525 42.23 29.32 -51.46
CA ASP A 525 43.70 29.25 -51.47
C ASP A 525 44.24 28.36 -50.35
N MET A 526 43.37 27.62 -49.64
CA MET A 526 43.78 26.76 -48.53
C MET A 526 44.59 25.54 -49.00
N ASN A 527 45.53 25.11 -48.16
CA ASN A 527 46.28 23.88 -48.38
C ASN A 527 45.62 22.67 -47.67
N SER A 528 46.11 21.47 -47.95
CA SER A 528 45.57 20.23 -47.37
C SER A 528 45.74 20.13 -45.86
N ALA A 529 46.75 20.79 -45.28
CA ALA A 529 46.98 20.79 -43.83
C ALA A 529 46.00 21.74 -43.12
N GLU A 530 45.71 22.91 -43.70
CA GLU A 530 44.67 23.83 -43.23
C GLU A 530 43.29 23.18 -43.30
N LEU A 531 42.98 22.48 -44.40
CA LEU A 531 41.72 21.74 -44.52
C LEU A 531 41.62 20.64 -43.46
N ALA A 532 42.70 19.89 -43.20
CA ALA A 532 42.71 18.88 -42.15
C ALA A 532 42.53 19.49 -40.76
N TYR A 533 43.15 20.64 -40.49
CA TYR A 533 42.98 21.35 -39.21
C TYR A 533 41.55 21.84 -39.00
N ILE A 534 40.94 22.46 -40.02
CA ILE A 534 39.56 22.96 -39.93
C ILE A 534 38.56 21.81 -39.77
N LEU A 535 38.75 20.72 -40.49
CA LEU A 535 37.86 19.56 -40.42
C LEU A 535 38.11 18.69 -39.18
N TYR A 536 39.19 18.93 -38.43
CA TYR A 536 39.52 18.12 -37.26
C TYR A 536 38.50 18.38 -36.15
N GLN A 537 37.78 17.32 -35.78
CA GLN A 537 36.77 17.36 -34.72
C GLN A 537 37.46 17.07 -33.39
N VAL A 538 37.40 18.02 -32.47
CA VAL A 538 38.02 17.89 -31.15
C VAL A 538 37.21 16.87 -30.32
N PRO A 539 37.87 15.93 -29.61
CA PRO A 539 37.16 14.97 -28.77
C PRO A 539 36.24 15.65 -27.77
N VAL A 540 34.96 15.28 -27.81
CA VAL A 540 33.94 15.87 -26.94
C VAL A 540 33.99 15.26 -25.55
N LEU A 541 33.80 16.09 -24.54
CA LEU A 541 33.62 15.70 -23.15
C LEU A 541 32.30 16.30 -22.66
N VAL A 542 31.38 15.45 -22.23
CA VAL A 542 30.12 15.87 -21.60
C VAL A 542 30.15 15.47 -20.15
N ALA A 543 29.94 16.43 -19.25
CA ALA A 543 29.88 16.19 -17.82
C ALA A 543 28.48 16.54 -17.30
N VAL A 544 27.79 15.58 -16.69
CA VAL A 544 26.47 15.78 -16.08
C VAL A 544 26.58 15.62 -14.57
N HIS A 545 26.17 16.64 -13.82
CA HIS A 545 26.25 16.59 -12.37
C HIS A 545 25.20 15.62 -11.80
N ALA A 546 25.53 14.86 -10.75
CA ALA A 546 24.61 13.88 -10.16
C ALA A 546 23.27 14.48 -9.70
N SER A 547 23.27 15.74 -9.25
CA SER A 547 22.05 16.43 -8.81
C SER A 547 20.99 16.62 -9.91
N GLU A 548 21.41 16.64 -11.18
CA GLU A 548 20.49 16.75 -12.31
C GLU A 548 19.81 15.41 -12.65
N MET A 549 20.42 14.29 -12.23
CA MET A 549 19.94 12.93 -12.48
C MET A 549 19.19 12.33 -11.29
N LEU A 550 19.44 12.85 -10.08
CA LEU A 550 18.77 12.42 -8.86
C LEU A 550 17.45 13.18 -8.65
N PRO A 551 16.43 12.56 -8.02
CA PRO A 551 15.20 13.24 -7.71
C PRO A 551 15.45 14.46 -6.80
N LYS A 552 14.81 15.59 -7.14
CA LYS A 552 14.79 16.75 -6.26
C LYS A 552 14.06 16.33 -4.98
N THR A 553 14.79 16.27 -3.88
CA THR A 553 14.23 16.01 -2.54
C THR A 553 13.07 16.99 -2.30
N PRO A 554 11.85 16.52 -1.96
CA PRO A 554 10.72 17.39 -1.67
C PRO A 554 10.92 18.26 -0.44
#